data_AF-A0A3R9PSY9-F1
#
_entry.id   AF-A0A3R9PSY9-F1
#
_cell.length_a   1.000
_cell.length_b   1.000
_cell.length_c   1.000
_cell.angle_alpha   90.00
_cell.angle_beta   90.00
_cell.angle_gamma   90.00
#
_symmetry.space_group_name_H-M   'P 1'
#
loop_
_entity.id
_entity.type
_entity.pdbx_description
1 polymer ?
#
loop_
_entity_poly.entity_id
_entity_poly.type
_entity_poly.pdbx_seq_one_letter_code
_entity_poly.pdbx_strand_id
1 'polypeptide(L)'
;MATAAYALYTARPAAGPLRSFRDFLLAEYQQPVHLLGLEHLRPPAGVRRPQLLVERGQLTEQLDSVRFLLGVARQHPGRFPQEEQVLQADEQRLTQRLQAIAAALGNVPPSP
;
A
#
# COMPACT_ATOMS: atom_id res chain seq x y z
N MET A 1 -21.57 9.48 14.43
CA MET A 1 -22.09 8.28 13.74
C MET A 1 -22.95 8.75 12.58
N ALA A 2 -22.41 8.66 11.36
CA ALA A 2 -23.03 9.23 10.16
C ALA A 2 -23.72 8.13 9.35
N THR A 3 -24.99 8.35 9.04
CA THR A 3 -25.85 7.56 8.17
C THR A 3 -25.40 7.71 6.72
N ALA A 4 -25.02 6.60 6.07
CA ALA A 4 -24.81 6.58 4.63
C ALA A 4 -26.16 6.45 3.93
N ALA A 5 -26.62 7.52 3.28
CA ALA A 5 -27.82 7.52 2.45
C ALA A 5 -27.49 6.89 1.09
N TYR A 6 -28.07 5.72 0.80
CA TYR A 6 -28.03 5.11 -0.52
C TYR A 6 -29.12 5.76 -1.40
N ALA A 7 -28.72 6.56 -2.38
CA ALA A 7 -29.63 7.09 -3.39
C ALA A 7 -29.95 5.99 -4.42
N LEU A 8 -30.98 5.19 -4.11
CA LEU A 8 -31.61 4.28 -5.07
C LEU A 8 -32.40 5.10 -6.09
N TYR A 9 -31.83 5.32 -7.27
CA TYR A 9 -32.56 5.83 -8.44
C TYR A 9 -33.59 4.78 -8.87
N THR A 10 -34.80 4.89 -8.35
CA THR A 10 -35.93 4.09 -8.81
C THR A 10 -36.46 4.69 -10.10
N ALA A 11 -35.90 4.28 -11.24
CA ALA A 11 -36.57 4.43 -12.52
C ALA A 11 -37.85 3.58 -12.46
N ARG A 12 -39.01 4.23 -12.35
CA ARG A 12 -40.34 3.60 -12.33
C ARG A 12 -40.52 2.77 -13.60
N PRO A 13 -40.64 1.43 -13.55
CA PRO A 13 -40.85 0.66 -14.75
C PRO A 13 -42.31 0.84 -15.21
N ALA A 14 -42.48 1.31 -16.44
CA ALA A 14 -43.76 1.28 -17.13
C ALA A 14 -44.23 -0.17 -17.25
N ALA A 15 -45.54 -0.39 -17.07
CA ALA A 15 -46.17 -1.70 -17.05
C ALA A 15 -45.89 -2.48 -18.36
N GLY A 16 -45.03 -3.48 -18.28
CA GLY A 16 -44.63 -4.43 -19.33
C GLY A 16 -44.12 -5.73 -18.68
N PRO A 17 -44.12 -6.88 -19.39
CA PRO A 17 -44.22 -8.19 -18.78
C PRO A 17 -42.98 -8.54 -17.94
N LEU A 18 -43.18 -8.62 -16.62
CA LEU A 18 -42.17 -8.93 -15.58
C LEU A 18 -41.31 -10.18 -15.83
N ARG A 19 -41.68 -11.05 -16.78
CA ARG A 19 -40.91 -12.25 -17.14
C ARG A 19 -39.59 -11.89 -17.84
N SER A 20 -39.58 -10.94 -18.78
CA SER A 20 -38.35 -10.61 -19.52
C SER A 20 -37.30 -9.93 -18.64
N PHE A 21 -37.73 -9.16 -17.63
CA PHE A 21 -36.81 -8.55 -16.67
C PHE A 21 -36.20 -9.57 -15.71
N ARG A 22 -37.00 -10.55 -15.25
CA ARG A 22 -36.48 -11.68 -14.46
C ARG A 22 -35.49 -12.51 -15.26
N ASP A 23 -35.78 -12.79 -16.52
CA ASP A 23 -34.90 -13.56 -17.40
C ASP A 23 -33.62 -12.79 -17.74
N PHE A 24 -33.71 -11.46 -17.92
CA PHE A 24 -32.56 -10.57 -18.10
C PHE A 24 -31.67 -10.55 -16.85
N LEU A 25 -32.25 -10.38 -15.66
CA LEU A 25 -31.48 -10.44 -14.40
C LEU A 25 -30.86 -11.83 -14.20
N LEU A 26 -31.58 -12.91 -14.47
CA LEU A 26 -31.03 -14.26 -14.37
C LEU A 26 -29.87 -14.49 -15.34
N ALA A 27 -29.94 -13.93 -16.55
CA ALA A 27 -28.84 -13.99 -17.52
C ALA A 27 -27.63 -13.14 -17.08
N GLU A 28 -27.87 -11.94 -16.52
CA GLU A 28 -26.82 -11.04 -16.03
C GLU A 28 -26.11 -11.61 -14.78
N TYR A 29 -26.86 -12.23 -13.86
CA TYR A 29 -26.35 -12.80 -12.61
C TYR A 29 -25.73 -14.20 -12.76
N GLN A 30 -25.85 -14.85 -13.92
CA GLN A 30 -25.18 -16.11 -14.22
C GLN A 30 -23.73 -15.96 -14.66
N GLN A 31 -23.24 -14.73 -14.85
CA GLN A 31 -21.82 -14.53 -15.07
C GLN A 31 -21.05 -14.86 -13.78
N PRO A 32 -20.04 -15.74 -13.81
CA PRO A 32 -19.23 -16.04 -12.65
C PRO A 32 -18.55 -14.75 -12.18
N VAL A 33 -19.06 -14.15 -11.10
CA VAL A 33 -18.39 -13.03 -10.44
C VAL A 33 -17.12 -13.59 -9.83
N HIS A 34 -16.01 -13.36 -10.51
CA HIS A 34 -14.69 -13.64 -9.96
C HIS A 34 -14.43 -12.63 -8.84
N LEU A 35 -14.84 -12.99 -7.62
CA LEU A 35 -14.50 -12.26 -6.40
C LEU A 35 -12.99 -12.37 -6.21
N LEU A 36 -12.26 -11.35 -6.64
CA LEU A 36 -10.86 -11.18 -6.29
C LEU A 36 -10.80 -10.91 -4.78
N GLY A 37 -10.00 -11.71 -4.06
CA GLY A 37 -9.79 -11.52 -2.63
C GLY A 37 -9.29 -10.10 -2.34
N LEU A 38 -9.62 -9.59 -1.15
CA LEU A 38 -9.33 -8.21 -0.75
C LEU A 38 -7.83 -7.86 -0.87
N GLU A 39 -6.94 -8.86 -0.83
CA GLU A 39 -5.50 -8.74 -1.08
C GLU A 39 -5.12 -8.22 -2.49
N HIS A 40 -6.03 -8.29 -3.46
CA HIS A 40 -5.83 -7.78 -4.83
C HIS A 40 -6.25 -6.32 -5.00
N LEU A 41 -6.94 -5.73 -4.01
CA LEU A 41 -7.33 -4.33 -4.05
C LEU A 41 -6.16 -3.46 -3.59
N ARG A 42 -5.73 -2.51 -4.45
CA ARG A 42 -4.78 -1.49 -4.02
C ARG A 42 -5.38 -0.71 -2.85
N PRO A 43 -4.65 -0.49 -1.75
CA PRO A 43 -5.15 0.33 -0.67
C PRO A 43 -5.49 1.73 -1.18
N PRO A 44 -6.59 2.34 -0.71
CA PRO A 44 -7.01 3.66 -1.16
C PRO A 44 -5.88 4.68 -0.98
N ALA A 45 -5.71 5.57 -1.95
CA ALA A 45 -4.56 6.49 -2.05
C ALA A 45 -4.33 7.31 -0.76
N GLY A 46 -5.38 7.61 -0.01
CA GLY A 46 -5.30 8.34 1.27
C GLY A 46 -4.64 7.57 2.42
N VAL A 47 -4.65 6.22 2.41
CA VAL A 47 -4.03 5.38 3.45
C VAL A 47 -2.54 5.13 3.15
N ARG A 48 -2.17 5.15 1.87
CA ARG A 48 -0.81 4.82 1.43
C ARG A 48 0.21 5.89 1.84
N ARG A 49 -0.15 7.17 1.75
CA ARG A 49 0.75 8.29 2.12
C ARG A 49 1.15 8.28 3.61
N PRO A 50 0.24 8.20 4.59
CA PRO A 50 0.63 8.14 6.00
C PRO A 50 1.41 6.87 6.34
N GLN A 51 1.08 5.72 5.75
CA GLN A 51 1.86 4.49 5.92
C GLN A 51 3.31 4.64 5.43
N LEU A 52 3.50 5.22 4.24
CA LEU A 52 4.83 5.49 3.69
C LEU A 52 5.63 6.48 4.54
N LEU A 53 4.98 7.47 5.18
CA LEU A 53 5.65 8.38 6.10
C LEU A 53 6.11 7.69 7.38
N VAL A 54 5.29 6.80 7.94
CA VAL A 54 5.66 5.99 9.11
C VAL A 54 6.80 5.04 8.76
N GLU A 55 6.71 4.33 7.63
CA GLU A 55 7.77 3.44 7.14
C GLU A 55 9.07 4.22 6.92
N ARG A 56 9.00 5.43 6.35
CA ARG A 56 10.18 6.30 6.19
C ARG A 56 10.83 6.64 7.54
N GLY A 57 10.03 6.96 8.56
CA GLY A 57 10.53 7.26 9.91
C GLY A 57 11.31 6.08 10.49
N GLN A 58 10.68 4.90 10.49
CA GLN A 58 11.28 3.65 10.99
C GLN A 58 12.58 3.29 10.26
N LEU A 59 12.60 3.39 8.93
CA LEU A 59 13.79 3.09 8.14
C LEU A 59 14.92 4.11 8.36
N THR A 60 14.58 5.36 8.64
CA THR A 60 15.59 6.38 8.98
C THR A 60 16.25 6.06 10.31
N GLU A 61 15.47 5.71 11.33
CA GLU A 61 16.00 5.32 12.65
C GLU A 61 16.88 4.06 12.56
N GLN A 62 16.47 3.07 11.76
CA GLN A 62 17.28 1.88 11.48
C GLN A 62 18.59 2.24 10.78
N LEU A 63 18.55 3.12 9.78
CA LEU A 63 19.74 3.56 9.05
C LEU A 63 20.73 4.29 9.96
N ASP A 64 20.24 5.16 10.85
CA ASP A 64 21.07 5.87 11.81
C ASP A 64 21.73 4.91 12.80
N SER A 65 21.00 3.87 13.22
CA SER A 65 21.54 2.81 14.08
C SER A 65 22.64 2.01 13.38
N VAL A 66 22.45 1.63 12.11
CA VAL A 66 23.46 0.92 11.30
C VAL A 66 24.70 1.79 11.12
N ARG A 67 24.53 3.08 10.83
CA ARG A 67 25.64 4.03 10.68
C ARG A 67 26.43 4.21 11.96
N PHE A 68 25.74 4.26 13.10
CA PHE A 68 26.39 4.29 14.39
C PHE A 68 27.25 3.03 14.61
N LEU A 69 26.70 1.85 14.36
CA LEU A 69 27.42 0.57 14.49
C LEU A 69 28.62 0.48 13.53
N LEU A 70 28.49 0.95 12.30
CA LEU A 70 29.62 1.08 11.37
C LEU A 70 30.69 2.04 11.89
N GLY A 71 30.29 3.14 12.51
CA GLY A 71 31.20 4.06 13.19
C GLY A 71 32.02 3.37 14.27
N VAL A 72 31.36 2.55 15.10
CA VAL A 72 32.02 1.75 16.14
C VAL A 72 32.95 0.68 15.53
N ALA A 73 32.51 -0.03 14.49
CA ALA A 73 33.33 -1.03 13.81
C ALA A 73 34.62 -0.42 13.23
N ARG A 74 34.50 0.77 12.61
CA ARG A 74 35.64 1.50 12.03
C ARG A 74 36.65 1.99 13.07
N GLN A 75 36.22 2.20 14.32
CA GLN A 75 37.14 2.51 15.43
C GLN A 75 37.97 1.29 15.87
N HIS A 76 37.56 0.08 15.47
CA HIS A 76 38.22 -1.19 15.82
C HIS A 76 38.54 -2.02 14.57
N PRO A 77 39.45 -1.55 13.70
CA PRO A 77 39.74 -2.20 12.43
C PRO A 77 40.21 -3.65 12.62
N GLY A 78 39.64 -4.56 11.84
CA GLY A 78 39.98 -5.99 11.86
C GLY A 78 39.34 -6.81 12.97
N ARG A 79 38.63 -6.19 13.93
CA ARG A 79 37.96 -6.91 15.02
C ARG A 79 36.63 -7.55 14.59
N PHE A 80 35.92 -6.91 13.67
CA PHE A 80 34.57 -7.30 13.23
C PHE A 80 34.41 -7.24 11.70
N PRO A 81 35.26 -7.93 10.92
CA PRO A 81 35.28 -7.78 9.46
C PRO A 81 34.00 -8.29 8.78
N GLN A 82 33.34 -9.31 9.35
CA GLN A 82 32.11 -9.87 8.79
C GLN A 82 30.92 -8.96 9.12
N GLU A 83 30.82 -8.49 10.36
CA GLU A 83 29.77 -7.59 10.80
C GLU A 83 29.83 -6.26 10.05
N GLU A 84 31.04 -5.74 9.79
CA GLU A 84 31.20 -4.54 8.97
C GLU A 84 30.65 -4.75 7.55
N GLN A 85 30.95 -5.88 6.91
CA GLN A 85 30.39 -6.20 5.58
C GLN A 85 28.86 -6.31 5.61
N VAL A 86 28.29 -6.96 6.62
CA VAL A 86 26.84 -7.09 6.80
C VAL A 86 26.20 -5.71 6.99
N LEU A 87 26.75 -4.89 7.88
CA LEU A 87 26.25 -3.55 8.15
C LEU A 87 26.37 -2.62 6.92
N GLN A 88 27.42 -2.76 6.11
CA GLN A 88 27.54 -2.03 4.83
C GLN A 88 26.44 -2.45 3.83
N ALA A 89 26.15 -3.75 3.74
CA ALA A 89 25.07 -4.24 2.89
C ALA A 89 23.70 -3.76 3.38
N ASP A 90 23.48 -3.73 4.69
CA ASP A 90 22.25 -3.21 5.29
C ASP A 90 22.12 -1.70 5.08
N GLU A 91 23.19 -0.91 5.21
CA GLU A 91 23.20 0.52 4.90
C GLU A 91 22.74 0.78 3.45
N GLN A 92 23.29 0.02 2.49
CA GLN A 92 22.90 0.13 1.08
C GLN A 92 21.42 -0.23 0.87
N ARG A 93 20.96 -1.33 1.44
CA ARG A 93 19.57 -1.78 1.32
C ARG A 93 18.58 -0.77 1.90
N LEU A 94 18.85 -0.26 3.11
CA LEU A 94 18.00 0.73 3.77
C LEU A 94 17.98 2.05 2.97
N THR A 95 19.12 2.49 2.46
CA THR A 95 19.22 3.69 1.62
C THR A 95 18.40 3.55 0.33
N GLN A 96 18.49 2.41 -0.36
CA GLN A 96 17.69 2.13 -1.56
C GLN A 96 16.19 2.12 -1.25
N ARG A 97 15.79 1.53 -0.12
CA ARG A 97 14.37 1.51 0.29
C ARG A 97 13.85 2.91 0.58
N LEU A 98 14.63 3.74 1.27
CA LEU A 98 14.27 5.14 1.54
C LEU A 98 14.12 5.96 0.24
N GLN A 99 14.99 5.74 -0.75
CA GLN A 99 14.86 6.37 -2.07
C GLN A 99 13.58 5.94 -2.79
N ALA A 100 13.24 4.65 -2.74
CA ALA A 100 12.00 4.13 -3.32
C ALA A 100 10.75 4.73 -2.66
N ILE A 101 10.77 4.90 -1.33
CA ILE A 101 9.68 5.57 -0.59
C ILE A 101 9.60 7.05 -0.94
N ALA A 102 10.73 7.74 -1.06
CA ALA A 102 10.77 9.14 -1.48
C ALA A 102 10.16 9.33 -2.88
N ALA A 103 10.51 8.47 -3.83
CA ALA A 103 9.91 8.45 -5.16
C ALA A 103 8.40 8.16 -5.11
N ALA A 104 7.97 7.20 -4.28
CA ALA A 104 6.56 6.89 -4.09
C ALA A 104 5.78 8.07 -3.49
N LEU A 105 6.35 8.79 -2.52
CA LEU A 105 5.73 9.98 -1.91
C LEU A 105 5.67 11.16 -2.87
N GLY A 106 6.68 11.36 -3.73
CA GLY A 106 6.69 12.39 -4.78
C GLY A 106 5.65 12.13 -5.87
N ASN A 107 5.35 10.86 -6.16
CA ASN A 107 4.36 10.44 -7.16
C ASN A 107 2.92 10.36 -6.62
N VAL A 108 2.70 10.56 -5.31
CA VAL A 108 1.35 10.57 -4.72
C VAL A 108 0.82 12.00 -4.73
N PRO A 109 -0.19 12.32 -5.57
CA PRO A 109 -0.79 13.65 -5.57
C PRO A 109 -1.33 13.99 -4.18
N PRO A 110 -1.26 15.28 -3.76
CA PRO A 110 -1.84 15.68 -2.48
C PRO A 110 -3.32 15.33 -2.48
N SER A 111 -3.77 14.60 -1.45
CA SER A 111 -5.21 14.40 -1.24
C SER A 111 -5.88 15.77 -1.07
N PRO A 112 -7.00 16.03 -1.76
CA PRO A 112 -7.78 17.26 -1.58
C PRO A 112 -8.40 17.36 -0.20
#